data_AF-A0A644XVP3-F1
#
_entry.id   AF-A0A644XVP3-F1
#
_cell.length_a   1.000
_cell.length_b   1.000
_cell.length_c   1.000
_cell.angle_alpha   90.00
_cell.angle_beta   90.00
_cell.angle_gamma   90.00
#
_symmetry.space_group_name_H-M   'P 1'
#
loop_
_entity.id
_entity.type
_entity.pdbx_description
1 polymer ?
#
loop_
_entity_poly.entity_id
_entity_poly.type
_entity_poly.pdbx_seq_one_letter_code
_entity_poly.pdbx_strand_id
1 'polypeptide(L)'
;MSIVVSKVSLSNDAAKVEYSSDAGSFKMSLSRELAPLDLIGSVKAIVDIFASRLMLDDYDHINFVKPTGLESGSDDKGDWFRIHGSYTVNNIEHKLITGKMRRTDFLMSENQDPDDYPYLLSDSEMELVETVLEKAEAFASGARAQRPQLELDLDGEEESEEEGDK
;
A
#
# COMPACT_ATOMS: atom_id res chain seq x y z
N MET A 1 -1.77 20.17 -1.82
CA MET A 1 -2.87 19.18 -1.75
C MET A 1 -2.37 18.05 -0.89
N SER A 2 -3.06 17.74 0.21
CA SER A 2 -2.71 16.58 1.02
C SER A 2 -3.29 15.33 0.36
N ILE A 3 -2.48 14.31 0.17
CA ILE A 3 -2.93 12.97 -0.25
C ILE A 3 -2.82 12.08 0.98
N VAL A 4 -3.88 11.37 1.31
CA VAL A 4 -3.87 10.39 2.40
C VAL A 4 -4.08 9.02 1.78
N VAL A 5 -3.05 8.16 1.82
CA VAL A 5 -3.15 6.78 1.36
C VAL A 5 -3.85 5.95 2.42
N SER A 6 -4.91 5.23 2.04
CA SER A 6 -5.62 4.29 2.91
C SER A 6 -5.26 2.84 2.63
N LYS A 7 -4.83 2.52 1.40
CA LYS A 7 -4.47 1.15 1.03
C LYS A 7 -3.49 1.09 -0.12
N VAL A 8 -2.50 0.23 0.02
CA VAL A 8 -1.59 -0.23 -1.02
C VAL A 8 -1.79 -1.73 -1.19
N SER A 9 -1.96 -2.20 -2.42
CA SER A 9 -1.97 -3.62 -2.72
C SER A 9 -1.20 -3.93 -3.99
N LEU A 10 -0.39 -4.97 -3.92
CA LEU A 10 0.41 -5.54 -4.98
C LEU A 10 -0.23 -6.87 -5.36
N SER A 11 -0.51 -7.01 -6.64
CA SER A 11 -0.94 -8.25 -7.26
C SER A 11 0.10 -8.69 -8.28
N ASN A 12 -0.08 -9.88 -8.86
CA ASN A 12 0.83 -10.36 -9.90
C ASN A 12 0.89 -9.40 -11.09
N ASP A 13 -0.22 -8.74 -11.40
CA ASP A 13 -0.37 -7.97 -12.64
C ASP A 13 -0.38 -6.45 -12.41
N ALA A 14 -0.63 -5.99 -11.19
CA ALA A 14 -0.80 -4.57 -10.91
C ALA A 14 -0.42 -4.14 -9.48
N ALA A 15 0.04 -2.89 -9.36
CA ALA A 15 0.08 -2.16 -8.11
C ALA A 15 -1.15 -1.25 -8.03
N LYS A 16 -1.85 -1.29 -6.90
CA LYS A 16 -3.07 -0.52 -6.65
C LYS A 16 -2.90 0.32 -5.39
N VAL A 17 -3.27 1.58 -5.48
CA VAL A 17 -3.26 2.51 -4.35
C VAL A 17 -4.63 3.18 -4.24
N GLU A 18 -5.21 3.11 -3.05
CA GLU A 18 -6.43 3.82 -2.67
C GLU A 18 -6.02 5.01 -1.80
N TYR A 19 -6.47 6.20 -2.18
CA TYR A 19 -6.09 7.44 -1.52
C TYR A 19 -7.24 8.45 -1.54
N SER A 20 -7.23 9.37 -0.59
CA SER A 20 -8.14 10.52 -0.56
C SER A 20 -7.36 11.82 -0.68
N SER A 21 -8.04 12.84 -1.20
CA SER A 21 -7.55 14.22 -1.24
C SER A 21 -8.73 15.17 -1.02
N ASP A 22 -8.48 16.48 -1.02
CA ASP A 22 -9.51 17.52 -0.92
C ASP A 22 -10.64 17.37 -1.97
N ALA A 23 -10.35 16.70 -3.10
CA ALA A 23 -11.29 16.44 -4.18
C ALA A 23 -12.12 15.14 -4.02
N GLY A 24 -11.88 14.35 -2.98
CA GLY A 24 -12.56 13.08 -2.72
C GLY A 24 -11.63 11.86 -2.69
N SER A 25 -12.23 10.67 -2.72
CA SER A 25 -11.53 9.38 -2.66
C SER A 25 -11.34 8.77 -4.04
N PHE A 26 -10.13 8.28 -4.30
CA PHE A 26 -9.71 7.77 -5.60
C PHE A 26 -9.01 6.42 -5.45
N LYS A 27 -9.04 5.66 -6.54
CA LYS A 27 -8.31 4.42 -6.69
C LYS A 27 -7.48 4.47 -7.95
N MET A 28 -6.22 4.11 -7.81
CA MET A 28 -5.30 4.01 -8.92
C MET A 28 -4.82 2.57 -9.06
N SER A 29 -4.69 2.13 -10.30
CA SER A 29 -4.18 0.81 -10.65
C SER A 29 -3.27 0.99 -11.83
N LEU A 30 -2.07 0.45 -11.73
CA LEU A 30 -1.07 0.52 -12.79
C LEU A 30 -0.49 -0.88 -12.96
N SER A 31 -0.18 -1.28 -14.19
CA SER A 31 0.40 -2.59 -14.44
C SER A 31 1.72 -2.72 -13.67
N ARG A 32 2.05 -3.93 -13.23
CA ARG A 32 3.24 -4.16 -12.40
C ARG A 32 4.53 -3.77 -13.10
N GLU A 33 4.58 -3.88 -14.42
CA GLU A 33 5.73 -3.48 -15.25
C GLU A 33 5.99 -1.98 -15.24
N LEU A 34 4.94 -1.19 -15.02
CA LEU A 34 5.01 0.26 -14.96
C LEU A 34 4.98 0.78 -13.51
N ALA A 35 4.74 -0.11 -12.53
CA ALA A 35 4.67 0.25 -11.13
C ALA A 35 6.07 0.62 -10.60
N PRO A 36 6.20 1.68 -9.78
CA PRO A 36 7.50 2.08 -9.24
C PRO A 36 8.16 0.93 -8.48
N LEU A 37 9.38 0.58 -8.88
CA LEU A 37 10.17 -0.46 -8.20
C LEU A 37 10.37 -0.13 -6.71
N ASP A 38 10.47 1.16 -6.38
CA ASP A 38 10.60 1.65 -5.01
C ASP A 38 9.39 1.31 -4.15
N LEU A 39 8.16 1.40 -4.70
CA LEU A 39 6.93 1.02 -3.99
C LEU A 39 6.86 -0.50 -3.78
N ILE A 40 7.27 -1.28 -4.78
CA ILE A 40 7.32 -2.74 -4.64
C ILE A 40 8.38 -3.15 -3.61
N GLY A 41 9.53 -2.48 -3.62
CA GLY A 41 10.62 -2.70 -2.67
C GLY A 41 10.22 -2.39 -1.24
N SER A 42 9.55 -1.25 -1.02
CA SER A 42 9.10 -0.85 0.32
C SER A 42 8.07 -1.82 0.90
N VAL A 43 7.10 -2.29 0.10
CA VAL A 43 6.13 -3.31 0.54
C VAL A 43 6.80 -4.64 0.86
N LYS A 44 7.92 -4.98 0.20
CA LYS A 44 8.70 -6.18 0.57
C LYS A 44 9.50 -5.98 1.86
N ALA A 45 9.93 -4.76 2.16
CA ALA A 45 10.75 -4.46 3.33
C ALA A 45 9.99 -4.66 4.66
N ILE A 46 8.66 -4.64 4.66
CA ILE A 46 7.82 -4.91 5.84
C ILE A 46 7.59 -6.41 6.10
N VAL A 47 8.35 -7.31 5.46
CA VAL A 47 8.20 -8.77 5.61
C VAL A 47 8.42 -9.24 7.05
N ASP A 48 9.40 -8.67 7.75
CA ASP A 48 9.72 -9.09 9.13
C ASP A 48 8.58 -8.70 10.09
N ILE A 49 7.97 -7.52 9.89
CA ILE A 49 6.77 -7.10 10.64
C ILE A 49 5.63 -8.07 10.37
N PHE A 50 5.39 -8.40 9.10
CA PHE A 50 4.30 -9.29 8.71
C PHE A 50 4.46 -10.69 9.29
N ALA A 51 5.65 -11.27 9.20
CA ALA A 51 5.95 -12.61 9.68
C ALA A 51 5.88 -12.68 11.21
N SER A 52 6.50 -11.73 11.91
CA SER A 52 6.51 -11.69 13.38
C SER A 52 5.10 -11.61 13.96
N ARG A 53 4.21 -10.81 13.34
CA ARG A 53 2.82 -10.61 13.81
C ARG A 53 1.93 -11.80 13.57
N LEU A 54 2.36 -12.72 12.72
CA LEU A 54 1.68 -13.96 12.40
C LEU A 54 2.39 -15.19 12.99
N MET A 55 3.46 -14.99 13.77
CA MET A 55 4.31 -16.06 14.31
C MET A 55 4.87 -16.98 13.20
N LEU A 56 5.36 -16.36 12.12
CA LEU A 56 5.97 -17.00 10.95
C LEU A 56 7.40 -16.50 10.70
N ASP A 57 8.03 -15.92 11.71
CA ASP A 57 9.35 -15.28 11.67
C ASP A 57 10.53 -16.24 11.91
N ASP A 58 10.25 -17.52 12.13
CA ASP A 58 11.28 -18.55 12.16
C ASP A 58 11.87 -18.83 10.75
N TYR A 59 13.05 -19.45 10.74
CA TYR A 59 13.81 -19.74 9.53
C TYR A 59 13.06 -20.66 8.54
N ASP A 60 12.17 -21.52 9.05
CA ASP A 60 11.44 -22.49 8.24
C ASP A 60 10.23 -21.85 7.56
N HIS A 61 9.71 -20.74 8.10
CA HIS A 61 8.49 -20.08 7.58
C HIS A 61 8.77 -18.76 6.85
N ILE A 62 9.75 -17.97 7.27
CA ILE A 62 9.98 -16.60 6.76
C ILE A 62 10.15 -16.52 5.24
N ASN A 63 10.80 -17.52 4.63
CA ASN A 63 11.06 -17.58 3.18
C ASN A 63 9.79 -17.83 2.33
N PHE A 64 8.72 -18.28 2.97
CA PHE A 64 7.43 -18.57 2.34
C PHE A 64 6.41 -17.44 2.51
N VAL A 65 6.77 -16.42 3.29
CA VAL A 65 5.95 -15.27 3.59
C VAL A 65 6.23 -14.15 2.57
N LYS A 66 5.17 -13.56 2.03
CA LYS A 66 5.24 -12.45 1.07
C LYS A 66 4.24 -11.37 1.43
N PRO A 67 4.67 -10.21 1.95
CA PRO A 67 3.77 -9.07 2.06
C PRO A 67 3.33 -8.63 0.65
N THR A 68 2.04 -8.34 0.54
CA THR A 68 1.37 -7.91 -0.69
C THR A 68 0.75 -6.53 -0.55
N GLY A 69 0.71 -5.94 0.65
CA GLY A 69 0.10 -4.62 0.79
C GLY A 69 0.08 -4.12 2.21
N LEU A 70 -0.28 -2.85 2.33
CA LEU A 70 -0.43 -2.13 3.58
C LEU A 70 -1.78 -1.42 3.56
N GLU A 71 -2.50 -1.47 4.66
CA GLU A 71 -3.75 -0.74 4.88
C GLU A 71 -3.58 0.14 6.11
N SER A 72 -4.03 1.38 6.00
CA SER A 72 -3.95 2.40 7.03
C SER A 72 -5.32 3.04 7.24
N GLY A 73 -5.56 3.47 8.46
CA GLY A 73 -6.75 4.25 8.80
C GLY A 73 -6.62 4.88 10.17
N SER A 74 -7.64 5.64 10.54
CA SER A 74 -7.73 6.30 11.84
C SER A 74 -9.05 5.92 12.49
N ASP A 75 -9.04 5.71 13.81
CA ASP A 75 -10.24 5.54 14.63
C ASP A 75 -10.14 6.37 15.91
N ASP A 76 -11.06 6.18 16.85
CA ASP A 76 -11.10 6.89 18.14
C ASP A 76 -9.84 6.69 18.99
N LYS A 77 -9.09 5.63 18.69
CA LYS A 77 -7.82 5.27 19.32
C LYS A 77 -6.63 5.61 18.40
N GLY A 78 -6.79 6.52 17.45
CA GLY A 78 -5.72 7.05 16.59
C GLY A 78 -5.44 6.20 15.35
N ASP A 79 -4.25 6.37 14.78
CA ASP A 79 -3.88 5.73 13.51
C ASP A 79 -3.49 4.27 13.70
N TRP A 80 -3.95 3.43 12.77
CA TRP A 80 -3.70 2.00 12.74
C TRP A 80 -3.20 1.56 11.37
N PHE A 81 -2.43 0.47 11.38
CA PHE A 81 -1.83 -0.14 10.20
C PHE A 81 -2.09 -1.65 10.18
N ARG A 82 -2.30 -2.22 8.99
CA ARG A 82 -2.45 -3.66 8.76
C ARG A 82 -1.69 -4.08 7.52
N ILE A 83 -0.95 -5.16 7.63
CA ILE A 83 -0.22 -5.72 6.49
C ILE A 83 -1.01 -6.88 5.91
N HIS A 84 -1.17 -6.87 4.60
CA HIS A 84 -1.74 -7.94 3.81
C HIS A 84 -0.61 -8.72 3.16
N GLY A 85 -0.73 -10.04 3.10
CA GLY A 85 0.28 -10.86 2.44
C GLY A 85 -0.20 -12.27 2.16
N SER A 86 0.72 -13.08 1.67
CA SER A 86 0.50 -14.51 1.52
C SER A 86 1.60 -15.32 2.17
N TYR A 87 1.24 -16.54 2.57
CA TYR A 87 2.12 -17.56 3.10
C TYR A 87 1.93 -18.82 2.26
N THR A 88 3.01 -19.32 1.64
CA THR A 88 2.93 -20.45 0.71
C THR A 88 3.60 -21.69 1.27
N VAL A 89 2.82 -22.70 1.63
CA VAL A 89 3.34 -23.97 2.14
C VAL A 89 2.71 -25.14 1.39
N ASN A 90 3.48 -26.19 1.09
CA ASN A 90 2.99 -27.36 0.34
C ASN A 90 2.28 -27.03 -0.99
N ASN A 91 2.79 -26.01 -1.72
CA ASN A 91 2.18 -25.48 -2.95
C ASN A 91 0.75 -24.91 -2.77
N ILE A 92 0.35 -24.58 -1.54
CA ILE A 92 -0.91 -23.91 -1.23
C ILE A 92 -0.60 -22.50 -0.74
N GLU A 93 -1.20 -21.52 -1.39
CA GLU A 93 -1.10 -20.11 -0.99
C GLU A 93 -2.22 -19.74 -0.03
N HIS A 94 -1.85 -19.29 1.17
CA HIS A 94 -2.77 -18.77 2.18
C HIS A 94 -2.68 -17.24 2.21
N LYS A 95 -3.80 -16.55 2.03
CA LYS A 95 -3.87 -15.09 2.19
C LYS A 95 -4.07 -14.75 3.66
N LEU A 96 -3.16 -13.97 4.22
CA LEU A 96 -3.13 -13.61 5.63
C LEU A 96 -3.12 -12.08 5.79
N ILE A 97 -3.66 -11.63 6.93
CA ILE A 97 -3.74 -10.22 7.30
C ILE A 97 -3.36 -10.12 8.77
N THR A 98 -2.51 -9.16 9.12
CA THR A 98 -2.16 -8.91 10.53
C THR A 98 -3.33 -8.31 11.31
N GLY A 99 -3.25 -8.38 12.64
CA GLY A 99 -4.04 -7.50 13.50
C GLY A 99 -3.75 -6.02 13.23
N LYS A 100 -4.59 -5.12 13.78
CA LYS A 100 -4.28 -3.68 13.76
C LYS A 100 -3.02 -3.44 14.58
N MET A 101 -2.08 -2.70 14.00
CA MET A 101 -0.84 -2.30 14.63
C MET A 101 -0.81 -0.78 14.79
N ARG A 102 -0.14 -0.29 15.83
CA ARG A 102 -0.08 1.15 16.14
C ARG A 102 1.32 1.58 16.53
N ARG A 103 1.58 2.88 16.45
CA ARG A 103 2.84 3.47 16.95
C ARG A 103 2.95 3.34 18.47
N THR A 104 4.19 3.17 18.93
CA THR A 104 4.60 3.07 20.34
C THR A 104 4.27 4.29 21.21
N ASP A 105 4.10 5.47 20.62
CA ASP A 105 3.71 6.71 21.32
C ASP A 105 2.22 6.76 21.70
N PHE A 106 1.46 5.71 21.37
CA PHE A 106 0.09 5.57 21.80
C PHE A 106 0.01 5.43 23.33
N LEU A 107 -0.55 6.46 23.99
CA LEU A 107 -0.89 6.42 25.41
C LEU A 107 -1.95 5.33 25.62
N MET A 108 -1.51 4.15 26.08
CA MET A 108 -2.39 3.12 26.60
C MET A 108 -3.24 3.76 27.71
N SER A 109 -4.55 3.91 27.47
CA SER A 109 -5.42 4.45 28.51
C SER A 109 -5.56 3.43 29.64
N GLU A 110 -5.69 3.88 30.90
CA GLU A 110 -5.74 2.99 32.07
C GLU A 110 -6.89 1.96 32.05
N ASN A 111 -7.86 2.13 31.14
CA ASN A 111 -9.01 1.25 30.97
C ASN A 111 -9.00 0.45 29.66
N GLN A 112 -7.88 0.40 28.94
CA GLN A 112 -7.78 -0.37 27.70
C GLN A 112 -7.46 -1.85 27.97
N ASP A 113 -8.20 -2.72 27.29
CA ASP A 113 -7.93 -4.15 27.28
C ASP A 113 -6.59 -4.40 26.56
N PRO A 114 -5.60 -5.05 27.19
CA PRO A 114 -4.34 -5.40 26.53
C PRO A 114 -4.55 -6.33 25.33
N ASP A 115 -5.67 -7.06 25.26
CA ASP A 115 -6.03 -7.91 24.11
C ASP A 115 -6.70 -7.11 22.98
N ASP A 116 -7.15 -5.86 23.21
CA ASP A 116 -7.70 -4.98 22.16
C ASP A 116 -6.61 -4.53 21.15
N TYR A 117 -5.34 -4.48 21.57
CA TYR A 117 -4.21 -4.05 20.73
C TYR A 117 -2.95 -4.89 20.94
N PRO A 118 -2.85 -6.05 20.30
CA PRO A 118 -1.71 -6.94 20.54
C PRO A 118 -0.39 -6.47 19.93
N TYR A 119 -0.35 -5.46 19.04
CA TYR A 119 0.87 -5.13 18.29
C TYR A 119 1.18 -3.62 18.24
N LEU A 120 2.16 -3.21 19.03
CA LEU A 120 2.85 -1.93 18.85
C LEU A 120 3.98 -2.10 17.83
N LEU A 121 4.14 -1.10 16.97
CA LEU A 121 5.24 -0.96 16.03
C LEU A 121 6.34 -0.16 16.71
N SER A 122 7.53 -0.74 16.79
CA SER A 122 8.74 0.00 17.17
C SER A 122 9.04 1.13 16.19
N ASP A 123 9.86 2.09 16.59
CA ASP A 123 10.22 3.23 15.74
C ASP A 123 10.82 2.79 14.39
N SER A 124 11.66 1.75 14.39
CA SER A 124 12.23 1.18 13.17
C SER A 124 11.19 0.52 12.26
N GLU A 125 10.15 -0.09 12.85
CA GLU A 125 9.07 -0.72 12.08
C GLU A 125 8.12 0.33 11.53
N MET A 126 7.89 1.40 12.29
CA MET A 126 7.14 2.56 11.84
C MET A 126 7.83 3.24 10.65
N GLU A 127 9.15 3.39 10.67
CA GLU A 127 9.90 3.96 9.54
C GLU A 127 9.68 3.16 8.24
N LEU A 128 9.63 1.83 8.32
CA LEU A 128 9.32 0.97 7.17
C LEU A 128 7.88 1.17 6.67
N VAL A 129 6.91 1.25 7.59
CA VAL A 129 5.49 1.49 7.27
C VAL A 129 5.31 2.87 6.63
N GLU A 130 5.92 3.91 7.19
CA GLU A 130 5.90 5.27 6.66
C GLU A 130 6.55 5.34 5.28
N THR A 131 7.65 4.64 5.06
CA THR A 131 8.29 4.54 3.74
C THR A 131 7.33 3.97 2.70
N VAL A 132 6.54 2.94 3.04
CA VAL A 132 5.53 2.39 2.12
C VAL A 132 4.49 3.45 1.76
N LEU A 133 3.99 4.19 2.74
CA LEU A 133 2.99 5.25 2.55
C LEU A 133 3.56 6.40 1.71
N GLU A 134 4.77 6.88 2.01
CA GLU A 134 5.45 7.94 1.26
C GLU A 134 5.62 7.55 -0.23
N LYS A 135 6.08 6.32 -0.51
CA LYS A 135 6.21 5.86 -1.89
C LYS A 135 4.86 5.69 -2.58
N ALA A 136 3.82 5.33 -1.84
CA ALA A 136 2.46 5.23 -2.39
C ALA A 136 1.86 6.62 -2.68
N GLU A 137 2.13 7.62 -1.84
CA GLU A 137 1.74 9.02 -2.07
C GLU A 137 2.48 9.62 -3.26
N ALA A 138 3.78 9.38 -3.38
CA ALA A 138 4.58 9.81 -4.52
C ALA A 138 4.07 9.17 -5.83
N PHE A 139 3.71 7.88 -5.78
CA PHE A 139 3.08 7.19 -6.89
C PHE A 139 1.73 7.82 -7.27
N ALA A 140 0.83 8.00 -6.29
CA ALA A 140 -0.47 8.65 -6.48
C ALA A 140 -0.32 10.07 -7.05
N SER A 141 0.69 10.83 -6.62
CA SER A 141 0.99 12.17 -7.10
C SER A 141 1.54 12.17 -8.53
N GLY A 142 2.52 11.30 -8.81
CA GLY A 142 3.21 11.23 -10.11
C GLY A 142 2.29 10.77 -11.24
N ALA A 143 1.43 9.79 -10.99
CA ALA A 143 0.44 9.37 -11.98
C ALA A 143 -0.67 10.43 -12.18
N ARG A 144 -0.97 11.25 -11.16
CA ARG A 144 -1.85 12.43 -11.33
C ARG A 144 -1.22 13.49 -12.22
N ALA A 145 0.12 13.66 -12.18
CA ALA A 145 0.85 14.57 -13.05
C ALA A 145 0.91 14.09 -14.51
N GLN A 146 0.79 12.77 -14.75
CA GLN A 146 0.70 12.19 -16.10
C GLN A 146 -0.71 12.23 -16.72
N ARG A 147 -1.77 12.31 -15.89
CA ARG A 147 -3.15 12.45 -16.40
C ARG A 147 -3.39 13.66 -17.32
N PRO A 148 -2.88 14.87 -17.03
CA PRO A 148 -3.04 15.99 -17.96
C PRO A 148 -2.33 15.78 -19.30
N GLN A 149 -1.26 15.00 -19.37
CA GLN A 149 -0.59 14.67 -20.64
C GLN A 149 -1.38 13.65 -21.47
N LEU A 150 -2.00 12.66 -20.82
CA LEU A 150 -2.86 11.69 -21.52
C LEU A 150 -4.15 12.30 -22.09
N GLU A 151 -4.72 13.33 -21.46
CA GLU A 151 -5.86 14.08 -22.04
C GLU A 151 -5.42 14.97 -23.21
N LEU A 152 -4.22 15.57 -23.15
CA LEU A 152 -3.64 16.36 -24.26
C LEU A 152 -3.24 15.52 -25.48
N ASP A 153 -2.78 14.28 -25.27
CA ASP A 153 -2.44 13.37 -26.38
C ASP A 153 -3.70 12.78 -27.06
N LEU A 154 -4.84 12.70 -26.35
CA LEU A 154 -6.12 12.28 -26.92
C LEU A 154 -6.83 13.39 -27.70
N ASP A 155 -6.69 14.64 -27.26
CA ASP A 155 -7.19 15.81 -28.01
C ASP A 155 -6.31 16.18 -29.22
N GLY A 156 -5.13 15.55 -29.36
CA GLY A 156 -4.19 15.79 -30.46
C GLY A 156 -4.31 14.82 -31.65
N GLU A 157 -5.10 13.76 -31.54
CA GLU A 157 -5.26 12.74 -32.61
C GLU A 157 -6.58 12.84 -33.40
N GLU A 158 -7.48 13.77 -33.08
CA GLU A 158 -8.72 14.01 -33.85
C GLU A 158 -8.73 15.37 -34.55
N GLU A 159 -7.76 15.68 -35.41
CA GLU A 159 -7.94 16.67 -36.49
C GLU A 159 -6.82 16.57 -37.55
N SER A 160 -6.91 15.57 -38.43
CA SER A 160 -6.54 15.74 -39.85
C SER A 160 -6.90 14.50 -40.65
N GLU A 161 -8.04 14.55 -41.32
CA GLU A 161 -8.19 14.07 -42.70
C GLU A 161 -9.55 14.58 -43.22
N GLU A 162 -9.59 15.89 -43.52
CA GLU A 162 -10.56 16.44 -44.46
C GLU A 162 -9.84 16.69 -45.81
N GLU A 163 -10.58 16.39 -46.88
CA GLU A 163 -10.36 16.78 -48.28
C GLU A 163 -9.34 16.04 -49.15
N GLY A 164 -9.86 15.02 -49.86
CA GLY A 164 -10.11 15.14 -51.30
C GLY A 164 -8.99 14.73 -52.27
N ASP A 165 -9.31 13.85 -53.23
CA ASP A 165 -9.44 14.26 -54.63
C ASP A 165 -10.02 13.14 -55.53
N LYS A 166 -10.97 13.57 -56.38
CA LYS A 166 -11.38 13.09 -57.72
C LYS A 166 -11.49 11.60 -58.07
#